data_AF-A0A800F359-F1
#
_entry.id   AF-A0A800F359-F1
#
_cell.length_a   1.000
_cell.length_b   1.000
_cell.length_c   1.000
_cell.angle_alpha   90.00
_cell.angle_beta   90.00
_cell.angle_gamma   90.00
#
_symmetry.space_group_name_H-M   'P 1'
#
loop_
_entity.id
_entity.type
_entity.pdbx_description
1 polymer ?
#
loop_
_entity_poly.entity_id
_entity_poly.type
_entity_poly.pdbx_seq_one_letter_code
_entity_poly.pdbx_strand_id
1 'polypeptide(L)' 'MKTKYIILSLLIFLISTVYSQNEKNNWHFGYNAGITFNTNPPSYIMSGSIQLEGSSSISDAAGNTIL' A
#
# COMPACT_ATOMS: atom_id res chain seq x y z
N MET A 1 24.92 4.21 32.63
CA MET A 1 25.47 4.36 31.25
C MET A 1 25.02 3.21 30.33
N LYS A 2 25.20 1.93 30.70
CA LYS A 2 24.87 0.76 29.85
C LYS A 2 23.40 0.65 29.42
N THR A 3 22.44 1.00 30.29
CA THR A 3 21.00 0.92 30.01
C THR A 3 20.57 1.81 28.83
N LYS A 4 21.20 2.98 28.64
CA LYS A 4 20.91 3.87 27.51
C LYS A 4 21.27 3.22 26.17
N TYR A 5 22.38 2.48 26.12
CA TYR A 5 22.82 1.77 24.91
C TYR A 5 21.93 0.57 24.60
N ILE A 6 21.41 -0.13 25.62
CA ILE A 6 20.44 -1.22 25.45
C ILE A 6 19.13 -0.68 24.86
N ILE A 7 18.60 0.42 25.42
CA ILE A 7 17.38 1.06 24.90
C ILE A 7 17.57 1.55 23.45
N LEU A 8 18.73 2.15 23.15
CA LEU A 8 19.06 2.59 21.79
C LEU A 8 19.13 1.42 20.81
N SER A 9 19.77 0.32 21.20
CA SER A 9 19.85 -0.90 20.37
C SER A 9 18.46 -1.48 20.08
N LEU A 10 17.56 -1.47 21.07
CA LEU A 10 16.20 -1.95 20.91
C LEU A 10 15.39 -1.07 19.94
N LEU A 11 15.54 0.26 20.04
CA LEU A 11 14.88 1.21 19.14
C LEU A 11 15.34 1.04 17.68
N ILE A 12 16.64 0.83 17.45
CA ILE A 12 17.19 0.61 16.11
C ILE A 12 16.64 -0.68 15.50
N PHE A 13 16.53 -1.75 16.31
CA PHE A 13 15.96 -3.01 15.86
C PHE A 13 14.48 -2.89 15.45
N LEU A 14 13.68 -2.13 16.20
CA LEU A 14 12.24 -1.90 15.91
C LEU A 14 12.00 -1.14 14.59
N ILE A 15 12.90 -0.25 14.18
CA ILE A 15 12.75 0.52 12.93
C ILE A 15 13.02 -0.37 11.71
N SER A 16 13.86 -1.40 11.84
CA SER A 16 14.20 -2.31 10.75
C SER A 16 13.04 -3.19 10.28
N THR A 17 11.95 -3.26 11.06
CA THR A 17 10.73 -4.02 10.72
C THR A 17 9.62 -3.16 10.12
N VAL A 18 9.86 -1.86 9.91
CA VAL A 18 8.87 -0.96 9.29
C VAL A 18 9.00 -1.08 7.76
N TYR A 19 8.14 -1.90 7.16
CA TYR A 19 7.97 -1.94 5.71
C TYR A 19 6.97 -0.84 5.29
N SER A 20 7.15 -0.24 4.11
CA SER A 20 6.07 0.55 3.51
C SER A 20 4.91 -0.41 3.27
N GLN A 21 3.78 -0.16 3.93
CA GLN A 21 2.56 -0.90 3.65
C GLN A 21 2.26 -0.68 2.16
N ASN A 22 1.88 -1.74 1.43
CA ASN A 22 1.44 -1.65 0.03
C ASN A 22 0.12 -0.85 -0.15
N GLU A 23 -0.10 0.11 0.75
CA GLU A 23 -1.10 1.15 0.70
C GLU A 23 -1.03 1.86 -0.64
N LYS A 24 -2.20 2.08 -1.23
CA LYS A 24 -2.33 2.76 -2.51
C LYS A 24 -1.67 2.07 -3.71
N ASN A 25 -1.35 0.78 -3.62
CA ASN A 25 -0.78 0.06 -4.77
C ASN A 25 -1.82 -0.38 -5.81
N ASN A 26 -3.12 -0.40 -5.51
CA ASN A 26 -4.15 -0.75 -6.49
C ASN A 26 -5.00 0.47 -6.81
N TRP A 27 -5.06 0.86 -8.07
CA TRP A 27 -5.80 2.01 -8.57
C TRP A 27 -6.91 1.51 -9.49
N HIS A 28 -8.15 1.93 -9.23
CA HIS A 28 -9.34 1.47 -9.92
C HIS A 28 -10.01 2.63 -10.66
N PHE A 29 -10.43 2.39 -11.90
CA PHE A 29 -11.00 3.38 -12.81
C PHE A 29 -12.15 2.79 -13.60
N GLY A 30 -13.12 3.64 -13.96
CA GLY A 30 -14.21 3.28 -14.87
C GLY A 30 -14.88 1.94 -14.53
N TYR A 31 -15.20 1.18 -15.57
CA TYR A 31 -15.78 -0.16 -15.43
C TYR A 31 -14.71 -1.25 -15.47
N ASN A 32 -14.50 -1.91 -14.33
CA ASN A 32 -13.63 -3.08 -14.19
C ASN A 32 -12.16 -2.87 -14.65
N ALA A 33 -11.67 -1.63 -14.69
CA ALA A 33 -10.29 -1.34 -15.04
C ALA A 33 -9.47 -0.98 -13.79
N GLY A 34 -8.24 -1.47 -13.72
CA GLY A 34 -7.32 -1.08 -12.67
C GLY A 34 -5.85 -1.36 -12.99
N ILE A 35 -4.97 -0.76 -12.22
CA ILE A 35 -3.52 -0.92 -12.29
C ILE A 35 -3.01 -1.31 -10.90
N THR A 36 -2.13 -2.31 -10.83
CA THR A 36 -1.42 -2.68 -9.61
C THR A 36 0.06 -2.33 -9.70
N PHE A 37 0.57 -1.69 -8.65
CA PHE A 37 1.98 -1.38 -8.44
C PHE A 37 2.69 -2.44 -7.58
N ASN A 38 2.01 -3.56 -7.27
CA ASN A 38 2.62 -4.70 -6.59
C ASN A 38 3.57 -5.51 -7.50
N THR A 39 3.67 -5.14 -8.78
CA THR A 39 4.52 -5.76 -9.79
C THR A 39 5.44 -4.72 -10.42
N ASN A 40 6.58 -5.17 -10.94
CA ASN A 40 7.53 -4.34 -11.68
C ASN A 40 7.85 -4.97 -13.04
N PRO A 41 7.40 -4.40 -14.18
CA PRO A 41 6.61 -3.17 -14.29
C PRO A 41 5.17 -3.33 -13.75
N PRO A 42 4.47 -2.23 -13.42
CA PRO A 42 3.07 -2.28 -12.99
C PRO A 42 2.20 -3.00 -14.00
N SER A 43 1.25 -3.79 -13.50
CA SER A 43 0.40 -4.64 -14.34
C SER A 43 -1.07 -4.23 -14.26
N TYR A 44 -1.80 -4.52 -15.33
CA TYR A 44 -3.25 -4.39 -15.35
C TYR A 44 -3.90 -5.38 -14.36
N ILE A 45 -4.96 -4.95 -13.69
CA ILE A 45 -5.85 -5.81 -12.90
C ILE A 45 -7.30 -5.57 -13.33
N MET A 46 -8.09 -6.65 -13.38
CA MET A 46 -9.53 -6.54 -13.56
C MET A 46 -10.15 -6.11 -12.23
N SER A 47 -10.63 -4.86 -12.18
CA SER A 47 -11.29 -4.31 -10.99
C SER A 47 -12.67 -4.97 -10.81
N GLY A 48 -13.03 -5.30 -9.57
CA GLY A 48 -14.41 -5.64 -9.21
C GLY A 48 -15.26 -4.42 -8.86
N SER A 49 -14.65 -3.23 -8.82
CA SER A 49 -15.28 -1.96 -8.50
C SER A 49 -15.64 -1.19 -9.77
N ILE A 50 -16.76 -0.48 -9.71
CA ILE A 50 -17.24 0.43 -10.75
C ILE A 50 -17.02 1.86 -10.27
N GLN A 51 -16.22 2.60 -11.01
CA GLN A 51 -15.93 4.00 -10.79
C GLN A 51 -16.59 4.79 -11.91
N LEU A 52 -17.17 5.94 -11.58
CA LEU A 52 -17.73 6.83 -12.58
C LEU A 52 -16.61 7.37 -13.46
N GLU A 53 -16.89 7.62 -14.73
CA GLU A 53 -15.92 8.19 -15.66
C GLU A 53 -15.39 9.53 -15.10
N GLY A 54 -14.07 9.66 -15.01
CA GLY A 54 -13.40 10.80 -14.39
C GLY A 54 -13.17 10.72 -12.89
N SER A 55 -13.56 9.62 -12.22
CA SER A 55 -13.18 9.33 -10.84
C SER A 55 -12.24 8.13 -10.74
N SER A 56 -11.49 8.06 -9.64
CA SER A 56 -10.58 6.95 -9.34
C SER A 56 -10.68 6.61 -7.86
N SER A 57 -10.66 5.31 -7.55
CA SER A 57 -10.52 4.85 -6.16
C SER A 57 -9.20 4.11 -6.00
N ILE A 58 -8.58 4.30 -4.85
CA ILE A 58 -7.24 3.78 -4.54
C ILE A 58 -7.35 2.92 -3.29
N SER A 59 -6.70 1.75 -3.28
CA SER A 59 -6.82 0.81 -2.18
C SER A 59 -6.19 1.33 -0.88
N ASP A 60 -6.81 0.98 0.25
CA ASP A 60 -6.27 1.18 1.58
C ASP A 60 -5.15 0.18 1.92
N ALA A 61 -4.68 0.20 3.18
CA ALA A 61 -3.62 -0.68 3.68
C ALA A 61 -3.98 -2.17 3.66
N ALA A 62 -5.28 -2.49 3.73
CA ALA A 62 -5.78 -3.85 3.66
C ALA A 62 -6.05 -4.30 2.22
N GLY A 63 -5.79 -3.44 1.22
CA GLY A 63 -6.11 -3.69 -0.18
C GLY A 63 -7.58 -3.48 -0.52
N ASN A 64 -8.38 -2.96 0.41
CA ASN A 64 -9.79 -2.66 0.15
C ASN A 64 -9.91 -1.35 -0.62
N THR A 65 -10.80 -1.33 -1.60
CA THR A 65 -11.11 -0.09 -2.33
C THR A 65 -12.16 0.67 -1.52
N ILE A 66 -11.76 1.80 -0.93
CA ILE A 66 -12.71 2.73 -0.30
C ILE A 66 -13.29 3.59 -1.42
N LEU A 67 -14.61 3.59 -1.55
CA LEU A 67 -15.36 4.40 -2.52
C LEU A 67 -15.26 5.89 -2.18
#